data_AF-A0A6I1E369-F1
#
_entry.id   AF-A0A6I1E369-F1
#
_cell.length_a   1.000
_cell.length_b   1.000
_cell.length_c   1.000
_cell.angle_alpha   90.00
_cell.angle_beta   90.00
_cell.angle_gamma   90.00
#
_symmetry.space_group_name_H-M   'P 1'
#
loop_
_entity.id
_entity.type
_entity.pdbx_description
1 polymer ?
#
loop_
_entity_poly.entity_id
_entity_poly.type
_entity_poly.pdbx_seq_one_letter_code
_entity_poly.pdbx_strand_id
1 'polypeptide(L)' 'MTLAIFDLDNTLIGCDSDHLWGDWLVEKGIVDAQLYKETNDQFYVDYQHGRLDIMAYLRFSLNVLA' A
#
# COMPACT_ATOMS: atom_id res chain seq x y z
N MET A 1 -1.81 -27.81 20.44
CA MET A 1 -2.27 -27.21 19.17
C MET A 1 -1.22 -26.21 18.74
N THR A 2 -0.77 -26.25 17.49
CA THR A 2 0.37 -25.43 17.03
C THR A 2 -0.16 -24.27 16.18
N LEU A 3 0.27 -23.05 16.49
CA LEU A 3 -0.04 -21.84 15.73
C LEU A 3 1.15 -21.50 14.83
N ALA A 4 0.89 -21.25 13.55
CA ALA A 4 1.86 -20.72 12.60
C ALA A 4 1.28 -19.44 11.98
N ILE A 5 2.10 -18.40 11.90
CA ILE A 5 1.74 -17.10 11.31
C ILE A 5 2.71 -16.86 10.16
N PHE A 6 2.17 -16.51 9.00
CA PHE A 6 2.95 -16.17 7.82
C PHE A 6 2.54 -14.78 7.38
N ASP A 7 3.56 -13.97 7.12
CA ASP A 7 3.40 -12.71 6.42
C ASP A 7 3.19 -12.97 4.92
N LEU A 8 2.69 -11.97 4.18
CA LEU A 8 2.36 -12.11 2.77
C LEU A 8 3.53 -11.68 1.88
N ASP A 9 3.78 -10.38 1.82
CA ASP A 9 4.75 -9.76 0.92
C ASP A 9 6.17 -10.16 1.30
N ASN A 10 6.99 -10.46 0.30
CA ASN A 10 8.35 -10.97 0.46
C ASN A 10 8.48 -12.26 1.33
N THR A 11 7.36 -12.89 1.69
CA THR A 11 7.32 -14.12 2.52
C THR A 11 6.63 -15.26 1.78
N LEU A 12 5.33 -15.14 1.52
CA LEU A 12 4.56 -16.10 0.73
C LEU A 12 4.57 -15.76 -0.75
N ILE A 13 4.65 -14.48 -1.07
CA ILE A 13 4.81 -13.98 -2.45
C ILE A 13 6.12 -13.22 -2.57
N GLY A 14 6.83 -13.41 -3.69
CA GLY A 14 8.16 -12.86 -3.93
C GLY A 14 8.17 -11.40 -4.37
N CYS A 15 7.15 -10.63 -4.00
CA CYS A 15 6.99 -9.24 -4.38
C CYS A 15 6.23 -8.45 -3.31
N ASP A 16 6.20 -7.13 -3.50
CA ASP A 16 5.36 -6.19 -2.76
C ASP A 16 4.04 -6.01 -3.52
N SER A 17 2.97 -6.63 -3.03
CA SER A 17 1.67 -6.60 -3.69
C SER A 17 0.99 -5.24 -3.61
N ASP A 18 1.20 -4.45 -2.55
CA ASP A 18 0.63 -3.10 -2.42
C ASP A 18 1.23 -2.16 -3.47
N HIS A 19 2.55 -2.19 -3.61
CA HIS A 19 3.24 -1.37 -4.61
C HIS A 19 2.82 -1.73 -6.04
N LEU A 20 2.82 -3.03 -6.38
CA LEU A 20 2.43 -3.50 -7.71
C LEU A 20 0.97 -3.18 -8.05
N TRP A 21 0.08 -3.21 -7.05
CA TRP A 21 -1.30 -2.80 -7.24
C TRP A 21 -1.42 -1.31 -7.59
N GLY A 22 -0.68 -0.46 -6.87
CA GLY A 22 -0.57 0.97 -7.18
C GLY A 22 -0.08 1.24 -8.61
N ASP A 23 1.00 0.58 -9.03
CA ASP A 23 1.54 0.69 -10.38
C ASP A 23 0.51 0.31 -11.45
N TRP A 24 -0.24 -0.76 -11.22
CA TRP A 24 -1.29 -1.19 -12.13
C TRP A 24 -2.43 -0.17 -12.24
N LEU A 25 -2.86 0.43 -11.12
CA LEU A 25 -3.89 1.48 -11.11
C LEU A 25 -3.46 2.71 -11.91
N VAL A 26 -2.19 3.10 -11.79
CA VAL A 26 -1.58 4.20 -12.55
C VAL A 26 -1.54 3.86 -14.04
N GLU A 27 -1.09 2.65 -14.41
CA GLU A 27 -1.05 2.19 -15.79
C GLU A 27 -2.44 2.23 -16.46
N LYS A 28 -3.49 1.92 -15.70
CA LYS A 28 -4.88 1.99 -16.18
C LYS A 28 -5.49 3.39 -16.16
N GLY A 29 -4.77 4.39 -15.66
CA GLY A 29 -5.28 5.77 -15.53
C GLY A 29 -6.45 5.90 -14.55
N ILE A 30 -6.57 4.96 -13.60
CA ILE A 30 -7.63 4.97 -12.58
C ILE A 30 -7.30 6.00 -11.48
N VAL A 31 -6.01 6.22 -11.24
CA VAL A 31 -5.49 7.22 -10.29
C VAL A 31 -4.49 8.13 -10.98
N ASP A 32 -4.36 9.36 -10.49
CA ASP A 32 -3.30 10.27 -10.93
C ASP A 32 -1.94 9.78 -10.43
N ALA A 33 -1.02 9.54 -11.36
CA ALA A 33 0.29 8.96 -11.07
C ALA A 33 1.11 9.76 -10.06
N GLN A 34 1.11 11.09 -10.20
CA GLN A 34 1.93 11.98 -9.40
C GLN A 34 1.35 12.09 -8.00
N LEU A 35 0.05 12.37 -7.89
CA LEU A 35 -0.65 12.46 -6.62
C LEU A 35 -0.58 11.14 -5.84
N TYR A 36 -0.78 10.01 -6.53
CA TYR A 36 -0.77 8.70 -5.89
C TYR A 36 0.61 8.37 -5.32
N LYS A 37 1.67 8.62 -6.10
CA LYS A 37 3.05 8.42 -5.66
C LYS A 37 3.43 9.35 -4.49
N GLU A 38 3.18 10.65 -4.61
CA GLU A 38 3.51 11.63 -3.55
C GLU A 38 2.80 11.29 -2.24
N THR A 39 1.53 10.89 -2.32
CA THR A 39 0.74 10.51 -1.14
C THR A 39 1.27 9.23 -0.50
N ASN A 40 1.61 8.21 -1.30
CA ASN A 40 2.21 6.97 -0.80
C ASN A 40 3.60 7.20 -0.19
N ASP A 41 4.45 8.01 -0.82
CA ASP A 41 5.77 8.35 -0.29
C ASP A 41 5.64 9.04 1.08
N GLN A 42 4.65 9.93 1.24
CA GLN A 42 4.36 10.56 2.52
C GLN A 42 3.92 9.55 3.59
N PHE A 43 3.01 8.62 3.24
CA PHE A 43 2.60 7.56 4.16
C PHE A 43 3.76 6.64 4.53
N TYR A 44 4.64 6.31 3.59
CA TYR A 44 5.85 5.53 3.85
C TYR A 44 6.80 6.24 4.82
N VAL A 45 7.03 7.54 4.63
CA VAL A 45 7.81 8.36 5.57
C VAL A 45 7.16 8.40 6.95
N ASP A 46 5.83 8.53 7.04
CA ASP A 46 5.12 8.54 8.32
C ASP A 46 5.16 7.16 9.01
N TYR A 47 5.13 6.08 8.23
CA TYR A 47 5.35 4.72 8.72
C TYR A 47 6.75 4.54 9.31
N GLN A 48 7.79 4.98 8.58
CA GLN A 48 9.17 4.91 9.04
C GLN A 48 9.40 5.70 10.35
N HIS A 49 8.67 6.80 10.54
CA HIS A 49 8.70 7.58 11.78
C HIS A 49 7.77 7.05 12.88
N GLY A 50 7.03 5.97 12.65
CA GLY A 50 6.09 5.38 13.62
C GLY A 50 4.87 6.25 13.92
N ARG A 51 4.52 7.18 13.02
CA ARG A 51 3.43 8.15 13.19
C ARG A 51 2.32 8.04 12.13
N LEU A 52 2.32 6.95 11.36
CA LEU A 52 1.33 6.70 10.32
C LEU A 52 -0.09 6.67 10.90
N ASP A 53 -0.98 7.49 10.35
CA ASP A 53 -2.42 7.29 10.53
C ASP A 53 -2.88 6.16 9.59
N ILE A 54 -3.01 4.97 10.17
CA ILE A 54 -3.43 3.77 9.41
C ILE A 54 -4.83 3.91 8.80
N MET A 55 -5.73 4.68 9.41
CA MET A 55 -7.08 4.88 8.88
C MET A 55 -7.05 5.85 7.69
N ALA A 56 -6.18 6.86 7.71
CA ALA A 56 -5.98 7.75 6.58
C ALA A 56 -5.38 6.99 5.39
N TYR A 57 -4.36 6.17 5.63
CA TYR A 57 -3.77 5.31 4.61
C TYR A 57 -4.80 4.35 4.00
N LEU A 58 -5.57 3.62 4.81
CA LEU A 58 -6.59 2.71 4.30
C LEU A 58 -7.67 3.42 3.48
N ARG A 59 -8.12 4.61 3.90
CA ARG A 59 -9.07 5.41 3.10
C ARG A 59 -8.50 5.78 1.74
N PHE A 60 -7.22 6.13 1.67
CA PHE A 60 -6.54 6.44 0.43
C PHE A 60 -6.39 5.19 -0.46
N SER A 61 -5.79 4.10 0.05
CA SER A 61 -5.52 2.89 -0.73
C SER A 61 -6.80 2.20 -1.22
N LEU A 62 -7.88 2.24 -0.44
CA LEU A 62 -9.16 1.60 -0.78
C LEU A 62 -10.12 2.52 -1.54
N ASN A 63 -9.76 3.79 -1.78
CA ASN A 63 -10.64 4.74 -2.47
C ASN A 63 -11.06 4.28 -3.88
N VAL A 64 -10.24 3.44 -4.52
CA VAL A 64 -10.52 2.88 -5.85
C VAL A 64 -11.67 1.85 -5.86
N LEU A 65 -12.14 1.42 -4.69
CA LEU A 65 -13.24 0.46 -4.54
C LEU A 65 -14.60 1.12 -4.27
N ALA A 66 -14.63 2.45 -4.07
CA ALA A 66 -15.83 3.23 -3.79
C ALA A 66 -16.50 3.73 -5.08
#